data_AF-A0A2R6T8S4-F1
#
_entry.id   AF-A0A2R6T8S4-F1
#
_cell.length_a   1.000
_cell.length_b   1.000
_cell.length_c   1.000
_cell.angle_alpha   90.00
_cell.angle_beta   90.00
_cell.angle_gamma   90.00
#
_symmetry.space_group_name_H-M   'P 1'
#
loop_
_entity.id
_entity.type
_entity.pdbx_description
1 polymer ?
#
loop_
_entity_poly.entity_id
_entity_poly.type
_entity_poly.pdbx_seq_one_letter_code
_entity_poly.pdbx_strand_id
1 'polypeptide(L)'
;MINDIYDKVLKIVENWCPSKSYSHERRFQNELRDYLSERLNSPNQGFGGLQKKRNIPVETEKGREIKADILVDETVPIEVKRNLKRRHYRGLDSELSDYLKEFNQVILVICGVEREQILEKIKSKWESTRPGLSPTQGKVDVVVKRKENFGKGNDKEDDKSGWSLL
;
A
#
# COMPACT_ATOMS: atom_id res chain seq x y z
N MET A 1 -5.29 -0.03 19.55
CA MET A 1 -6.28 0.43 18.56
C MET A 1 -5.67 1.11 17.32
N ILE A 2 -4.33 1.30 17.24
CA ILE A 2 -3.65 1.82 16.01
C ILE A 2 -3.50 0.75 14.92
N ASN A 3 -3.44 -0.54 15.27
CA ASN A 3 -3.24 -1.60 14.28
C ASN A 3 -4.44 -1.82 13.33
N ASP A 4 -5.67 -1.49 13.74
CA ASP A 4 -6.87 -1.81 12.96
C ASP A 4 -6.95 -1.00 11.65
N ILE A 5 -6.66 0.30 11.69
CA ILE A 5 -6.68 1.14 10.47
C ILE A 5 -5.52 0.78 9.53
N TYR A 6 -4.33 0.53 10.07
CA TYR A 6 -3.16 0.15 9.28
C TYR A 6 -3.40 -1.18 8.56
N ASP A 7 -3.85 -2.20 9.27
CA ASP A 7 -4.11 -3.52 8.70
C ASP A 7 -5.25 -3.47 7.66
N LYS A 8 -6.27 -2.64 7.90
CA LYS A 8 -7.34 -2.38 6.93
C LYS A 8 -6.81 -1.72 5.66
N VAL A 9 -5.99 -0.67 5.79
CA VAL A 9 -5.38 0.03 4.65
C VAL A 9 -4.47 -0.93 3.88
N LEU A 10 -3.61 -1.67 4.57
CA LEU A 10 -2.73 -2.67 3.96
C LEU A 10 -3.53 -3.67 3.12
N LYS A 11 -4.60 -4.24 3.67
CA LYS A 11 -5.48 -5.18 2.94
C LYS A 11 -6.13 -4.54 1.71
N ILE A 12 -6.56 -3.28 1.79
CA ILE A 12 -7.12 -2.56 0.63
C ILE A 12 -6.03 -2.35 -0.43
N VAL A 13 -4.83 -1.92 -0.02
CA VAL A 13 -3.68 -1.73 -0.91
C VAL A 13 -3.26 -3.06 -1.55
N GLU A 14 -3.23 -4.17 -0.81
CA GLU A 14 -2.97 -5.52 -1.34
C GLU A 14 -3.98 -5.94 -2.40
N ASN A 15 -5.26 -5.60 -2.20
CA ASN A 15 -6.33 -5.88 -3.16
C ASN A 15 -6.38 -4.89 -4.33
N TRP A 16 -5.76 -3.72 -4.25
CA TRP A 16 -5.76 -2.79 -5.37
C TRP A 16 -4.92 -3.32 -6.55
N CYS A 17 -5.40 -3.14 -7.78
CA CYS A 17 -4.62 -3.39 -8.99
C CYS A 17 -4.65 -2.13 -9.87
N PRO A 18 -3.49 -1.58 -10.29
CA PRO A 18 -3.48 -0.43 -11.19
C PRO A 18 -4.24 -0.70 -12.48
N SER A 19 -5.10 0.23 -12.88
CA SER A 19 -5.94 0.13 -14.08
C SER A 19 -5.14 0.11 -15.39
N LYS A 20 -3.91 0.65 -15.39
CA LYS A 20 -2.99 0.61 -16.53
C LYS A 20 -1.55 0.91 -16.13
N SER A 21 -0.66 0.74 -17.09
CA SER A 21 0.75 1.12 -16.96
C SER A 21 0.94 2.62 -17.23
N TYR A 22 1.03 3.42 -16.17
CA TYR A 22 1.26 4.86 -16.32
C TYR A 22 2.73 5.20 -16.57
N SER A 23 2.95 6.30 -17.29
CA SER A 23 4.26 6.90 -17.52
C SER A 23 4.76 7.74 -16.32
N HIS A 24 3.88 8.13 -15.41
CA HIS A 24 4.18 9.02 -14.28
C HIS A 24 3.69 8.42 -12.96
N GLU A 25 4.53 8.50 -11.92
CA GLU A 25 4.25 8.00 -10.57
C GLU A 25 3.00 8.64 -9.96
N ARG A 26 2.84 9.96 -10.15
CA ARG A 26 1.66 10.73 -9.71
C ARG A 26 0.32 10.14 -10.15
N ARG A 27 0.27 9.45 -11.29
CA ARG A 27 -0.97 8.80 -11.75
C ARG A 27 -1.32 7.55 -10.94
N PHE A 28 -0.32 6.78 -10.52
CA PHE A 28 -0.54 5.66 -9.59
C PHE A 28 -0.96 6.17 -8.20
N GLN A 29 -0.34 7.25 -7.71
CA GLN A 29 -0.71 7.89 -6.44
C GLN A 29 -2.18 8.33 -6.44
N ASN A 30 -2.60 9.08 -7.47
CA ASN A 30 -3.98 9.56 -7.57
C ASN A 30 -4.99 8.41 -7.66
N GLU A 31 -4.71 7.39 -8.49
CA GLU A 31 -5.60 6.23 -8.61
C GLU A 31 -5.72 5.45 -7.28
N LEU A 32 -4.59 5.20 -6.61
CA LEU A 32 -4.59 4.51 -5.32
C LEU A 32 -5.32 5.33 -4.25
N ARG A 33 -5.14 6.66 -4.22
CA ARG A 33 -5.88 7.56 -3.32
C ARG A 33 -7.38 7.43 -3.54
N ASP A 34 -7.83 7.49 -4.79
CA ASP A 34 -9.26 7.43 -5.12
C ASP A 34 -9.85 6.06 -4.71
N TYR A 35 -9.12 4.97 -5.02
CA TYR A 35 -9.50 3.62 -4.62
C TYR A 35 -9.57 3.43 -3.10
N LEU A 36 -8.58 3.94 -2.36
CA LEU A 36 -8.57 3.92 -0.89
C LEU A 36 -9.73 4.69 -0.31
N SER A 37 -9.96 5.92 -0.80
CA SER A 37 -11.06 6.77 -0.34
C SER A 37 -12.41 6.09 -0.54
N GLU A 38 -12.64 5.50 -1.71
CA GLU A 38 -13.86 4.74 -2.01
C GLU A 38 -14.01 3.55 -1.06
N ARG A 39 -12.99 2.69 -0.94
CA ARG A 39 -13.08 1.43 -0.17
C ARG A 39 -13.16 1.67 1.35
N LEU A 40 -12.48 2.69 1.87
CA LEU A 40 -12.51 3.01 3.30
C LEU A 40 -13.85 3.60 3.73
N ASN A 41 -14.49 4.36 2.84
CA ASN A 41 -15.72 5.10 3.11
C ASN A 41 -16.98 4.49 2.48
N SER A 42 -16.84 3.36 1.79
CA SER A 42 -17.98 2.60 1.29
C SER A 42 -18.83 2.08 2.46
N PRO A 43 -20.16 2.23 2.40
CA PRO A 43 -21.04 1.64 3.40
C PRO A 43 -20.91 0.12 3.33
N ASN A 44 -20.41 -0.51 4.40
CA ASN A 44 -20.40 -1.96 4.52
C ASN A 44 -21.83 -2.49 4.30
N GLN A 45 -22.04 -3.37 3.31
CA GLN A 45 -23.32 -4.08 3.10
C GLN A 45 -23.57 -5.17 4.15
N GLY A 46 -22.65 -5.43 5.07
CA GLY A 46 -22.76 -6.46 6.10
C GLY A 46 -22.88 -5.86 7.50
N PHE A 47 -23.93 -6.28 8.21
CA PHE A 47 -24.28 -6.01 9.60
C PHE A 47 -25.01 -4.68 9.88
N GLY A 48 -26.31 -4.81 10.09
CA GLY A 48 -27.21 -3.73 10.47
C GLY A 48 -26.81 -3.05 11.78
N GLY A 49 -27.14 -1.76 11.85
CA GLY A 49 -27.07 -0.95 13.05
C GLY A 49 -26.10 0.22 12.90
N LEU A 50 -26.66 1.43 12.89
CA LEU A 50 -26.07 2.74 13.17
C LEU A 50 -24.54 2.76 13.44
N GLN A 51 -23.70 2.54 12.42
CA GLN A 51 -22.34 3.05 12.47
C GLN A 51 -22.36 4.45 11.88
N LYS A 52 -22.07 5.47 12.71
CA LYS A 52 -21.80 6.83 12.22
C LYS A 52 -20.81 6.70 11.06
N LYS A 53 -21.17 7.19 9.87
CA LYS A 53 -20.24 7.35 8.73
C LYS A 53 -19.03 8.14 9.22
N ARG A 54 -17.96 7.45 9.61
CA ARG A 54 -16.65 8.07 9.79
C ARG A 54 -16.08 8.23 8.40
N ASN A 55 -15.99 9.47 7.94
CA ASN A 55 -15.28 9.79 6.71
C ASN A 55 -13.77 9.76 7.02
N ILE A 56 -13.11 8.68 6.63
CA ILE A 56 -11.66 8.48 6.81
C ILE A 56 -10.95 9.31 5.72
N PRO A 57 -10.15 10.33 6.08
CA PRO A 57 -9.47 11.16 5.10
C PRO A 57 -8.33 10.38 4.42
N VAL A 58 -8.18 10.60 3.12
CA VAL A 58 -7.10 10.07 2.29
C VAL A 58 -6.51 11.24 1.50
N GLU A 59 -5.32 11.67 1.88
CA GLU A 59 -4.70 12.91 1.39
C GLU A 59 -3.40 12.61 0.66
N THR A 60 -2.96 13.49 -0.23
CA THR A 60 -1.67 13.34 -0.95
C THR A 60 -0.72 14.47 -0.57
N GLU A 61 0.58 14.18 -0.55
CA GLU A 61 1.65 15.17 -0.27
C GLU A 61 1.48 15.86 1.10
N LYS A 62 1.02 15.10 2.11
CA LYS A 62 0.71 15.58 3.46
C LYS A 62 1.55 14.85 4.52
N GLY A 63 1.84 15.54 5.62
CA GLY A 63 2.64 15.12 6.77
C GLY A 63 3.21 16.37 7.46
N ARG A 64 3.67 16.27 8.71
CA ARG A 64 4.13 17.47 9.45
C ARG A 64 5.51 17.89 9.00
N GLU A 65 6.45 16.96 9.04
CA GLU A 65 7.84 17.18 8.64
C GLU A 65 8.17 16.44 7.35
N ILE A 66 7.61 15.24 7.17
CA ILE A 66 7.84 14.38 6.00
C ILE A 66 6.53 14.20 5.25
N LYS A 67 6.50 14.60 3.98
CA LYS A 67 5.31 14.51 3.13
C LYS A 67 5.18 13.11 2.53
N ALA A 68 4.17 12.37 2.94
CA ALA A 68 3.81 11.10 2.32
C ALA A 68 3.17 11.31 0.95
N ASP A 69 3.46 10.41 0.01
CA ASP A 69 2.74 10.36 -1.27
C ASP A 69 1.23 10.27 -1.05
N ILE A 70 0.81 9.40 -0.13
CA ILE A 70 -0.54 9.30 0.39
C ILE A 70 -0.50 9.15 1.92
N LEU A 71 -1.35 9.86 2.63
CA LEU A 71 -1.54 9.75 4.08
C LEU A 71 -3.01 9.44 4.38
N VAL A 72 -3.26 8.31 5.06
CA VAL A 72 -4.61 7.91 5.48
C VAL A 72 -4.78 8.19 6.96
N ASP A 73 -5.89 8.84 7.33
CA ASP A 73 -6.26 9.16 8.72
C ASP A 73 -5.13 9.82 9.52
N GLU A 74 -4.33 10.66 8.84
CA GLU A 74 -3.15 11.35 9.39
C GLU A 74 -2.06 10.44 10.01
N THR A 75 -2.16 9.12 9.86
CA THR A 75 -1.38 8.15 10.64
C THR A 75 -0.76 7.02 9.82
N VAL A 76 -1.31 6.70 8.64
CA VAL A 76 -0.81 5.61 7.78
C VAL A 76 -0.16 6.21 6.53
N PRO A 77 1.17 6.37 6.51
CA PRO A 77 1.89 6.84 5.33
C PRO A 77 2.03 5.71 4.30
N ILE A 78 1.81 6.06 3.04
CA ILE A 78 2.00 5.18 1.89
C ILE A 78 2.96 5.86 0.93
N GLU A 79 4.03 5.15 0.56
CA GLU A 79 5.02 5.57 -0.43
C GLU A 79 4.80 4.79 -1.73
N VAL A 80 4.73 5.46 -2.88
CA VAL A 80 4.44 4.81 -4.17
C VAL A 80 5.63 4.94 -5.10
N LYS A 81 6.25 3.81 -5.49
CA LYS A 81 7.34 3.80 -6.49
C LYS A 81 6.92 3.17 -7.80
N ARG A 82 7.17 3.87 -8.91
CA ARG A 82 6.96 3.37 -10.26
C ARG A 82 8.23 2.73 -10.82
N ASN A 83 8.08 1.51 -11.35
CA ASN A 83 9.10 0.81 -12.12
C ASN A 83 10.47 0.83 -11.41
N LEU A 84 10.51 0.26 -10.22
CA LEU A 84 11.66 0.38 -9.34
C LEU A 84 12.94 -0.18 -10.00
N LYS A 85 13.99 0.63 -9.97
CA LYS A 85 15.32 0.33 -10.55
C LYS A 85 16.39 0.40 -9.48
N ARG A 86 17.53 -0.25 -9.75
CA ARG A 86 18.67 -0.28 -8.83
C ARG A 86 19.12 1.12 -8.37
N ARG A 87 19.16 2.08 -9.30
CA ARG A 87 19.56 3.46 -9.00
C ARG A 87 18.63 4.18 -8.02
N HIS A 88 17.38 3.75 -7.90
CA HIS A 88 16.41 4.35 -6.97
C HIS A 88 16.54 3.79 -5.55
N TYR A 89 17.24 2.66 -5.37
CA TYR A 89 17.32 1.96 -4.08
C TYR A 89 17.83 2.86 -2.95
N ARG A 90 18.93 3.59 -3.16
CA ARG A 90 19.51 4.46 -2.11
C ARG A 90 18.59 5.62 -1.73
N GLY A 91 17.85 6.19 -2.70
CA GLY A 91 16.88 7.25 -2.43
C GLY A 91 15.71 6.71 -1.60
N LEU A 92 15.13 5.59 -2.05
CA LEU A 92 14.05 4.89 -1.34
C LEU A 92 14.45 4.51 0.09
N ASP A 93 15.70 4.08 0.28
CA ASP A 93 16.22 3.73 1.59
C ASP A 93 16.24 4.91 2.57
N SER A 94 16.62 6.10 2.07
CA SER A 94 16.59 7.33 2.86
C SER A 94 15.16 7.75 3.16
N GLU A 95 14.29 7.76 2.15
CA GLU A 95 12.88 8.13 2.30
C GLU A 95 12.18 7.28 3.35
N LEU A 96 12.32 5.94 3.28
CA LEU A 96 11.75 5.03 4.28
C LEU A 96 12.34 5.23 5.67
N SER A 97 13.66 5.46 5.76
CA SER A 97 14.30 5.76 7.05
C SER A 97 13.79 7.06 7.67
N ASP A 98 13.52 8.06 6.83
CA ASP A 98 12.95 9.32 7.25
C ASP A 98 11.51 9.11 7.73
N TYR A 99 10.64 8.46 6.94
CA TYR A 99 9.27 8.15 7.37
C TYR A 99 9.23 7.45 8.72
N LEU A 100 10.14 6.50 8.97
CA LEU A 100 10.18 5.75 10.23
C LEU A 100 10.62 6.57 11.45
N LYS A 101 11.07 7.83 11.28
CA LYS A 101 11.28 8.78 12.38
C LYS A 101 9.97 9.43 12.83
N GLU A 102 9.02 9.61 11.91
CA GLU A 102 7.72 10.26 12.17
C GLU A 102 6.60 9.23 12.39
N PHE A 103 6.66 8.09 11.70
CA PHE A 103 5.64 7.04 11.71
C PHE A 103 6.23 5.70 12.13
N ASN A 104 5.52 4.94 12.97
CA ASN A 104 6.00 3.62 13.41
C ASN A 104 5.86 2.54 12.31
N GLN A 105 5.07 2.80 11.27
CA GLN A 105 4.76 1.86 10.21
C GLN A 105 4.57 2.58 8.87
N VAL A 106 5.01 1.98 7.76
CA VAL A 106 4.90 2.54 6.40
C VAL A 106 4.50 1.45 5.41
N ILE A 107 3.60 1.77 4.48
CA ILE A 107 3.28 0.87 3.36
C ILE A 107 4.04 1.34 2.12
N LEU A 108 4.97 0.53 1.62
CA LEU A 108 5.65 0.77 0.35
C LEU A 108 4.91 0.05 -0.78
N VAL A 109 4.41 0.80 -1.76
CA VAL A 109 3.73 0.27 -2.95
C VAL A 109 4.62 0.38 -4.17
N ILE A 110 5.02 -0.76 -4.73
CA ILE A 110 5.88 -0.80 -5.92
C ILE A 110 5.05 -1.18 -7.15
N CYS A 111 4.80 -0.20 -8.03
CA CYS A 111 4.10 -0.39 -9.29
C CYS A 111 5.08 -0.74 -10.41
N GLY A 112 5.36 -2.03 -10.55
CA GLY A 112 6.33 -2.61 -11.47
C GLY A 112 7.74 -2.62 -10.91
N VAL A 113 8.45 -3.72 -11.15
CA VAL A 113 9.84 -3.93 -10.73
C VAL A 113 10.66 -4.32 -11.95
N GLU A 114 11.87 -3.75 -12.11
CA GLU A 114 12.74 -4.12 -13.24
C GLU A 114 13.39 -5.50 -13.04
N ARG A 115 13.71 -5.84 -11.78
CA ARG A 115 14.46 -7.06 -11.43
C ARG A 115 14.06 -7.59 -10.05
N GLU A 116 13.73 -8.88 -9.95
CA GLU A 116 13.34 -9.53 -8.68
C GLU A 116 14.42 -9.40 -7.60
N GLN A 117 15.71 -9.40 -7.95
CA GLN A 117 16.79 -9.25 -6.98
C GLN A 117 16.77 -7.89 -6.25
N ILE A 118 16.15 -6.86 -6.84
CA ILE A 118 15.96 -5.57 -6.17
C ILE A 118 14.85 -5.70 -5.12
N LEU A 119 13.78 -6.42 -5.45
CA LEU A 119 12.67 -6.66 -4.54
C LEU A 119 13.12 -7.50 -3.35
N GLU A 120 13.88 -8.58 -3.58
CA GLU A 120 14.45 -9.42 -2.54
C GLU A 120 15.30 -8.61 -1.56
N LYS A 121 16.12 -7.68 -2.04
CA LYS A 121 16.92 -6.80 -1.18
C LYS A 121 16.07 -5.87 -0.32
N ILE A 122 15.00 -5.30 -0.88
CA ILE A 122 14.09 -4.42 -0.15
C ILE A 122 13.36 -5.20 0.92
N LYS A 123 12.73 -6.32 0.55
CA LYS A 123 12.07 -7.21 1.51
C LYS A 123 13.04 -7.70 2.58
N SER A 124 14.25 -8.11 2.17
CA SER A 124 15.28 -8.55 3.08
C SER A 124 15.67 -7.48 4.11
N LYS A 125 15.70 -6.20 3.73
CA LYS A 125 16.04 -5.11 4.64
C LYS A 125 14.87 -4.69 5.53
N TRP A 126 13.68 -4.62 4.96
CA TRP A 126 12.56 -3.89 5.54
C TRP A 126 11.43 -4.79 6.09
N GLU A 127 11.27 -6.02 5.57
CA GLU A 127 10.31 -7.00 6.08
C GLU A 127 10.97 -8.02 7.04
N SER A 128 12.27 -8.30 6.92
CA SER A 128 12.93 -9.44 7.63
C SER A 128 13.19 -9.25 9.11
N THR A 129 12.74 -8.16 9.71
CA THR A 129 13.17 -7.84 11.05
C THR A 129 12.18 -8.37 12.08
N ARG A 130 12.55 -9.54 12.62
CA ARG A 130 12.10 -9.97 13.94
C ARG A 130 12.20 -8.79 14.91
N PRO A 131 11.20 -8.55 15.77
CA PRO A 131 11.30 -7.55 16.84
C PRO A 131 12.58 -7.79 17.64
N GLY A 132 13.47 -6.81 17.70
CA GLY A 132 14.69 -6.85 18.51
C GLY A 132 16.04 -6.99 17.79
N LEU A 133 16.07 -7.20 16.46
CA LEU A 133 17.32 -7.26 15.68
C LEU A 133 17.41 -6.21 14.56
N SER A 134 16.37 -5.41 14.35
CA SER A 134 16.45 -4.28 13.42
C SER A 134 17.10 -3.07 14.09
N PRO A 135 18.06 -2.40 13.46
CA PRO A 135 18.39 -1.03 13.81
C PRO A 135 17.27 -0.03 13.45
N THR A 136 16.25 -0.44 12.68
CA THR A 136 15.11 0.43 12.31
C THR A 136 13.99 0.28 13.34
N GLN A 137 13.54 1.39 13.92
CA GLN A 137 12.55 1.41 15.01
C GLN A 137 11.10 1.11 14.57
N GLY A 138 10.84 0.90 13.28
CA GLY A 138 9.48 0.67 12.78
C GLY A 138 9.37 -0.35 11.64
N LYS A 139 8.13 -0.59 11.22
CA LYS A 139 7.73 -1.64 10.27
C LYS A 139 7.55 -1.05 8.86
N VAL A 140 7.96 -1.78 7.83
CA VAL A 140 7.57 -1.46 6.45
C VAL A 140 6.95 -2.69 5.81
N ASP A 141 5.73 -2.56 5.30
CA ASP A 141 5.09 -3.60 4.49
C ASP A 141 5.27 -3.28 3.00
N VAL A 142 5.79 -4.23 2.22
CA VAL A 142 6.11 -4.02 0.80
C VAL A 142 5.06 -4.70 -0.09
N VAL A 143 4.20 -3.92 -0.70
CA VAL A 143 3.17 -4.37 -1.64
C VAL A 143 3.64 -4.17 -3.07
N VAL A 144 3.74 -5.26 -3.84
CA VAL A 144 4.20 -5.23 -5.23
C VAL A 144 3.05 -5.41 -6.19
N LYS A 145 2.88 -4.47 -7.12
CA LYS A 145 1.93 -4.53 -8.24
C LYS A 145 2.71 -4.83 -9.52
N ARG A 146 2.58 -6.06 -10.02
CA ARG A 146 3.28 -6.53 -11.22
C ARG A 146 2.63 -5.98 -12.49
N LYS A 147 3.45 -5.50 -13.44
CA LYS A 147 2.98 -4.77 -14.63
C LYS A 147 2.10 -5.62 -15.53
N GLU A 148 2.38 -6.92 -15.60
CA GLU A 148 1.62 -7.92 -16.35
C GLU A 148 0.17 -8.09 -15.86
N ASN A 149 -0.16 -7.58 -14.66
CA ASN A 149 -1.50 -7.65 -14.08
C ASN A 149 -2.29 -6.34 -14.24
N PHE A 150 -1.66 -5.26 -14.71
CA PHE A 150 -2.33 -3.96 -14.79
C PHE A 150 -3.50 -4.01 -15.77
N GLY A 151 -4.62 -3.40 -15.37
CA GLY A 151 -5.85 -3.33 -16.16
C GLY A 151 -6.67 -4.62 -16.20
N LYS A 152 -6.25 -5.68 -15.51
CA LYS A 152 -6.98 -6.97 -15.46
C LYS A 152 -8.02 -7.05 -14.36
N GLY A 153 -8.36 -5.93 -13.70
CA GLY A 153 -9.23 -5.93 -12.52
C GLY A 153 -8.74 -6.92 -11.44
N ASN A 154 -9.54 -7.15 -10.41
CA ASN A 154 -9.40 -8.38 -9.63
C ASN A 154 -10.36 -9.40 -10.23
N ASP A 155 -9.96 -10.11 -11.28
CA ASP A 155 -10.67 -11.31 -11.76
C ASP A 155 -10.57 -12.50 -10.76
N LYS A 156 -10.39 -12.21 -9.47
CA LYS A 156 -10.46 -13.16 -8.37
C LYS A 156 -11.73 -12.91 -7.55
N GLU A 157 -12.86 -12.86 -8.24
CA GLU A 157 -14.18 -13.01 -7.63
C GLU A 157 -14.69 -14.41 -8.05
N ASP A 158 -14.69 -15.32 -7.07
CA ASP A 158 -15.45 -16.57 -7.00
C ASP A 158 -15.24 -17.69 -8.04
N ASP A 159 -14.08 -18.35 -8.01
CA ASP A 159 -13.91 -19.72 -8.52
C ASP A 159 -14.40 -20.78 -7.50
N LYS A 160 -15.63 -20.58 -6.98
CA LYS A 160 -16.40 -21.56 -6.18
C LYS A 160 -17.79 -21.76 -6.78
N SER A 161 -17.85 -22.19 -8.03
CA SER A 161 -19.05 -22.80 -8.59
C SER A 161 -18.72 -24.00 -9.50
N GLY A 162 -17.94 -24.93 -8.93
CA GLY A 162 -17.68 -26.25 -9.50
C GLY A 162 -18.36 -27.37 -8.70
N TRP A 163 -19.61 -27.19 -8.27
CA TRP A 163 -20.45 -28.32 -7.87
C TRP A 163 -21.17 -28.83 -9.12
N SER A 164 -20.55 -29.80 -9.81
CA SER A 164 -21.28 -30.64 -10.76
C SER A 164 -22.07 -31.67 -9.96
N LEU A 165 -23.34 -31.37 -9.71
CA LEU A 165 -24.36 -32.40 -9.50
C LEU A 165 -24.87 -32.84 -10.87
N LEU A 166 -24.39 -34.00 -11.33
CA LEU A 166 -25.15 -35.02 -12.04
C LEU A 166 -24.44 -36.36 -11.83
#